data_AF-A0A951MKP8-F1
#
_entry.id   AF-A0A951MKP8-F1
#
_cell.length_a   1.000
_cell.length_b   1.000
_cell.length_c   1.000
_cell.angle_alpha   90.00
_cell.angle_beta   90.00
_cell.angle_gamma   90.00
#
_symmetry.space_group_name_H-M   'P 1'
#
loop_
_entity.id
_entity.type
_entity.pdbx_description
1 polymer ?
#
loop_
_entity_poly.entity_id
_entity_poly.type
_entity_poly.pdbx_seq_one_letter_code
_entity_poly.pdbx_strand_id
1 'polypeptide(L)'
;MKKFFDLIGLEMILFFAGIAGGITSLTKKPKEMTRGQKIITVLAGGFAANYLTPLLGDWLDLTDKSLYGIAFLLGYSGLKSVELFIQKLHTKLDDEQGKKN
;
A
#
# COMPACT_ATOMS: atom_id res chain seq x y z
N MET A 1 -20.76 -8.86 9.47
CA MET A 1 -20.02 -7.84 8.70
C MET A 1 -18.59 -8.26 8.39
N LYS A 2 -17.77 -8.77 9.33
CA LYS A 2 -16.40 -9.29 9.03
C LYS A 2 -16.34 -10.25 7.82
N LYS A 3 -17.28 -11.21 7.78
CA LYS A 3 -17.40 -12.20 6.69
C LYS A 3 -17.42 -11.66 5.25
N PHE A 4 -17.88 -10.43 5.00
CA PHE A 4 -17.89 -9.87 3.63
C PHE A 4 -16.54 -9.27 3.26
N PHE A 5 -15.93 -8.53 4.20
CA PHE A 5 -14.62 -7.91 4.00
C PHE A 5 -13.52 -8.97 3.91
N ASP A 6 -13.61 -10.02 4.72
CA ASP A 6 -12.70 -11.18 4.63
C ASP A 6 -12.83 -11.86 3.24
N LEU A 7 -14.03 -11.89 2.66
CA LEU A 7 -14.30 -12.53 1.35
C LEU A 7 -13.68 -11.78 0.17
N ILE A 8 -13.52 -10.47 0.30
CA ILE A 8 -12.86 -9.62 -0.70
C ILE A 8 -11.39 -9.33 -0.34
N GLY A 9 -10.85 -9.97 0.72
CA GLY A 9 -9.47 -9.81 1.17
C GLY A 9 -9.16 -8.44 1.80
N LEU A 10 -10.16 -7.77 2.39
CA LEU A 10 -10.02 -6.50 3.07
C LEU A 10 -9.89 -6.65 4.58
N GLU A 11 -8.68 -6.40 5.09
CA GLU A 11 -8.42 -6.22 6.50
C GLU A 11 -8.65 -4.76 6.89
N MET A 12 -9.78 -4.52 7.57
CA MET A 12 -10.24 -3.16 7.87
C MET A 12 -9.21 -2.30 8.63
N ILE A 13 -8.40 -2.91 9.51
CA ILE A 13 -7.38 -2.17 10.27
C ILE A 13 -6.29 -1.64 9.33
N LEU A 14 -5.80 -2.46 8.40
CA LEU A 14 -4.82 -2.06 7.40
C LEU A 14 -5.39 -1.00 6.46
N PHE A 15 -6.65 -1.15 6.05
CA PHE A 15 -7.33 -0.17 5.21
C PHE A 15 -7.42 1.20 5.89
N PHE A 16 -7.83 1.25 7.16
CA PHE A 16 -7.90 2.52 7.90
C PHE A 16 -6.52 3.12 8.18
N ALA A 17 -5.52 2.30 8.49
CA ALA A 17 -4.14 2.77 8.62
C ALA A 17 -3.63 3.38 7.30
N GLY A 18 -3.93 2.74 6.16
CA GLY A 18 -3.63 3.25 4.84
C GLY A 18 -4.36 4.54 4.50
N ILE A 19 -5.64 4.65 4.85
CA ILE A 19 -6.41 5.91 4.71
C ILE A 19 -5.77 7.03 5.52
N ALA A 20 -5.37 6.77 6.77
CA ALA A 20 -4.71 7.76 7.61
C ALA A 20 -3.39 8.25 6.99
N GLY A 21 -2.61 7.33 6.42
CA GLY A 21 -1.44 7.67 5.62
C GLY A 21 -1.79 8.53 4.40
N GLY A 22 -2.79 8.12 3.63
CA GLY A 22 -3.26 8.81 2.43
C GLY A 22 -3.74 10.24 2.71
N ILE A 23 -4.49 10.45 3.79
CA ILE A 23 -4.89 11.78 4.27
C ILE A 23 -3.66 12.61 4.64
N THR A 24 -2.72 12.01 5.37
CA THR A 24 -1.47 12.69 5.76
C THR A 24 -0.65 13.08 4.53
N SER A 25 -0.66 12.27 3.47
CA SER A 25 0.03 12.57 2.21
C SER A 25 -0.49 13.85 1.54
N LEU A 26 -1.79 14.15 1.68
CA LEU A 26 -2.40 15.34 1.09
C LEU A 26 -1.86 16.64 1.71
N THR A 27 -1.34 16.57 2.95
CA THR A 27 -0.74 17.74 3.62
C THR A 27 0.56 18.21 2.97
N LYS A 28 1.27 17.31 2.26
CA LYS A 28 2.51 17.63 1.54
C LYS A 28 2.33 17.87 0.03
N LYS A 29 1.13 17.66 -0.52
CA LYS A 29 0.87 17.78 -1.96
C LYS A 29 0.40 19.20 -2.36
N PRO A 30 0.60 19.61 -3.62
CA PRO A 30 0.18 20.92 -4.10
C PRO A 30 -1.32 21.15 -3.89
N LYS A 31 -1.70 22.39 -3.55
CA LYS A 31 -3.11 22.78 -3.32
C LYS A 31 -4.02 22.61 -4.56
N GLU A 32 -3.44 22.41 -5.74
CA GLU A 32 -4.13 22.32 -7.03
C GLU A 32 -4.91 21.02 -7.25
N MET A 33 -4.82 20.03 -6.36
CA MET A 33 -5.61 18.80 -6.49
C MET A 33 -7.12 19.08 -6.38
N THR A 34 -7.89 18.54 -7.32
CA THR A 34 -9.35 18.58 -7.27
C THR A 34 -9.88 17.73 -6.10
N ARG A 35 -11.11 18.00 -5.65
CA ARG A 35 -11.74 17.21 -4.57
C ARG A 35 -11.80 15.71 -4.92
N GLY A 36 -12.08 15.38 -6.18
CA GLY A 36 -12.10 13.99 -6.65
C GLY A 36 -10.73 13.33 -6.55
N GLN A 37 -9.66 14.02 -6.98
CA GLN A 37 -8.29 13.50 -6.87
C GLN A 37 -7.87 13.28 -5.40
N LYS A 38 -8.30 14.14 -4.48
CA LYS A 38 -8.03 13.96 -3.04
C LYS A 38 -8.69 12.70 -2.50
N ILE A 39 -9.97 12.46 -2.83
CA ILE A 39 -10.69 11.25 -2.42
C ILE A 39 -10.03 10.01 -3.00
N ILE A 40 -9.73 10.01 -4.30
CA ILE A 40 -9.06 8.88 -4.96
C ILE A 40 -7.70 8.62 -4.32
N THR A 41 -6.93 9.65 -3.97
CA THR A 41 -5.63 9.48 -3.31
C THR A 41 -5.76 8.79 -1.95
N VAL A 42 -6.76 9.17 -1.16
CA VAL A 42 -7.02 8.56 0.15
C VAL A 42 -7.45 7.11 0.01
N LEU A 43 -8.40 6.83 -0.90
CA LEU A 43 -8.86 5.46 -1.16
C LEU A 43 -7.73 4.58 -1.72
N ALA A 44 -6.94 5.11 -2.66
CA ALA A 44 -5.77 4.42 -3.19
C ALA A 44 -4.77 4.09 -2.09
N GLY A 45 -4.56 4.98 -1.11
CA GLY A 45 -3.74 4.72 0.06
C GLY A 45 -4.27 3.57 0.91
N GLY A 46 -5.58 3.54 1.19
CA GLY A 46 -6.24 2.44 1.89
C GLY A 46 -6.10 1.09 1.18
N PHE A 47 -6.40 1.04 -0.12
CA PHE A 47 -6.29 -0.20 -0.90
C PHE A 47 -4.84 -0.65 -1.08
N ALA A 48 -3.91 0.26 -1.35
CA ALA A 48 -2.49 -0.07 -1.45
C ALA A 48 -1.99 -0.68 -0.13
N ALA A 49 -2.29 -0.05 1.00
CA ALA A 49 -1.94 -0.60 2.31
C ALA A 49 -2.56 -1.98 2.53
N ASN A 50 -3.84 -2.16 2.25
CA ASN A 50 -4.55 -3.41 2.50
C ASN A 50 -3.95 -4.61 1.75
N TYR A 51 -3.54 -4.42 0.48
CA TYR A 51 -3.03 -5.52 -0.33
C TYR A 51 -1.50 -5.67 -0.29
N LEU A 52 -0.73 -4.58 -0.17
CA LEU A 52 0.75 -4.67 -0.11
C LEU A 52 1.26 -5.00 1.29
N THR A 53 0.59 -4.59 2.36
CA THR A 53 1.07 -4.84 3.73
C THR A 53 1.23 -6.34 4.03
N PRO A 54 0.25 -7.24 3.80
CA PRO A 54 0.43 -8.66 4.07
C PRO A 54 1.57 -9.25 3.21
N LEU A 55 1.67 -8.84 1.94
CA LEU A 55 2.77 -9.22 1.05
C LEU A 55 4.15 -8.83 1.61
N LEU A 56 4.29 -7.62 2.15
CA LEU A 56 5.52 -7.17 2.79
C LEU A 56 5.74 -7.82 4.16
N GLY A 57 4.67 -8.13 4.88
CA GLY A 57 4.71 -8.86 6.14
C GLY A 57 5.36 -10.22 5.97
N ASP A 58 4.90 -10.98 4.97
CA ASP A 58 5.44 -12.31 4.64
C ASP A 58 6.91 -12.24 4.19
N TRP A 59 7.30 -11.18 3.46
CA TRP A 59 8.66 -11.04 2.95
C TRP A 59 9.68 -10.55 3.97
N LEU A 60 9.23 -9.81 4.98
CA LEU A 60 10.11 -9.13 5.95
C LEU A 60 9.99 -9.71 7.37
N ASP A 61 9.19 -10.76 7.55
CA ASP A 61 8.93 -11.43 8.84
C ASP A 61 8.52 -10.43 9.95
N LEU A 62 7.53 -9.59 9.63
CA LEU A 62 7.10 -8.49 10.49
C LEU A 62 6.04 -8.91 11.52
N THR A 63 6.14 -8.35 12.72
CA THR A 63 5.09 -8.50 13.75
C THR A 63 3.80 -7.76 13.39
N ASP A 64 2.67 -8.20 13.95
CA ASP A 64 1.34 -7.59 13.72
C ASP A 64 1.31 -6.07 13.95
N LYS A 65 2.01 -5.58 14.97
CA LYS A 65 2.07 -4.12 15.25
C LYS A 65 2.85 -3.37 14.17
N SER A 66 3.92 -3.98 13.65
CA SER A 66 4.72 -3.41 12.57
C SER A 66 3.92 -3.32 11.27
N LEU A 67 2.99 -4.26 11.03
CA LEU A 67 2.11 -4.23 9.85
C LEU A 67 1.25 -2.96 9.81
N TYR A 68 0.73 -2.49 10.95
CA TYR A 68 -0.03 -1.24 10.98
C TYR A 68 0.82 -0.02 10.61
N GLY A 69 2.09 0.00 11.04
CA GLY A 69 3.05 1.03 10.66
C GLY A 69 3.37 0.99 9.17
N ILE A 70 3.60 -0.20 8.61
CA ILE A 70 3.81 -0.39 7.17
C ILE A 70 2.58 0.03 6.37
N ALA A 71 1.38 -0.36 6.79
CA ALA A 71 0.12 0.05 6.17
C ALA A 71 -0.02 1.58 6.12
N PHE A 72 0.31 2.26 7.21
CA PHE A 72 0.34 3.73 7.23
C PHE A 72 1.36 4.31 6.23
N LEU A 73 2.58 3.78 6.18
CA LEU A 73 3.64 4.25 5.27
C LEU A 73 3.30 4.01 3.79
N LEU A 74 2.72 2.84 3.48
CA LEU A 74 2.22 2.50 2.16
C LEU A 74 1.08 3.42 1.76
N GLY A 75 0.15 3.70 2.68
CA GLY A 75 -0.93 4.65 2.46
C GLY A 75 -0.44 6.07 2.24
N TYR A 76 0.56 6.51 3.02
CA TYR A 76 1.21 7.81 2.90
C TYR A 76 1.89 7.99 1.54
N SER A 77 2.54 6.94 1.06
CA SER A 77 3.20 6.93 -0.24
C SER A 77 2.21 6.74 -1.39
N GLY A 78 1.03 6.17 -1.11
CA GLY A 78 -0.08 6.00 -2.06
C GLY A 78 0.31 5.11 -3.25
N LEU A 79 -0.08 5.52 -4.46
CA LEU A 79 0.25 4.84 -5.72
C LEU A 79 1.76 4.66 -5.94
N LYS A 80 2.60 5.55 -5.40
CA LYS A 80 4.06 5.42 -5.51
C LYS A 80 4.59 4.15 -4.83
N SER A 81 3.91 3.66 -3.78
CA SER A 81 4.21 2.38 -3.17
C SER A 81 4.05 1.23 -4.17
N VAL A 82 3.00 1.27 -4.98
CA VAL A 82 2.69 0.25 -5.99
C VAL A 82 3.70 0.31 -7.12
N GLU A 83 4.05 1.51 -7.59
CA GLU A 83 5.09 1.70 -8.62
C GLU A 83 6.44 1.13 -8.17
N LEU A 84 6.89 1.47 -6.96
CA LEU A 84 8.14 0.94 -6.39
C LEU A 84 8.11 -0.59 -6.24
N PHE A 85 6.96 -1.13 -5.87
CA PHE A 85 6.77 -2.58 -5.75
C PHE A 85 6.88 -3.27 -7.12
N ILE A 86 6.23 -2.74 -8.15
CA ILE A 86 6.30 -3.25 -9.52
C ILE A 86 7.75 -3.18 -10.04
N GLN A 87 8.43 -2.05 -9.84
CA GLN A 87 9.85 -1.92 -10.22
C GLN A 87 10.71 -2.98 -9.56
N LYS A 88 10.53 -3.23 -8.26
CA LYS A 88 11.28 -4.25 -7.53
C LYS A 88 10.98 -5.67 -8.01
N LEU A 89 9.75 -5.96 -8.42
CA LEU A 89 9.39 -7.23 -9.04
C LEU A 89 10.06 -7.41 -10.40
N HIS A 90 10.05 -6.39 -11.26
CA HIS A 90 10.72 -6.43 -12.56
C HIS A 90 12.22 -6.70 -12.42
N THR A 91 12.91 -5.97 -11.53
CA THR A 91 14.36 -6.21 -11.31
C THR A 91 14.65 -7.63 -10.86
N LYS A 92 13.83 -8.21 -9.97
CA LYS A 92 14.01 -9.61 -9.57
C LYS A 92 13.83 -10.59 -10.74
N LEU A 93 12.86 -10.35 -11.61
CA LEU A 93 12.60 -11.22 -12.76
C LEU A 93 13.75 -11.14 -13.79
N ASP A 94 14.30 -9.94 -14.01
CA ASP A 94 15.43 -9.74 -14.93
C ASP A 94 16.72 -10.36 -14.37
N ASP A 95 16.99 -10.24 -13.06
CA ASP A 95 18.14 -10.85 -12.39
C ASP A 95 18.09 -12.39 -12.42
N GLU A 96 16.90 -13.01 -12.31
CA GLU A 96 16.74 -14.46 -12.40
C GLU A 96 16.91 -15.00 -13.83
N GLN A 97 16.56 -14.21 -14.85
CA GLN A 97 16.82 -14.57 -16.25
C GLN A 97 18.30 -14.42 -16.62
N GLY A 98 19.00 -13.42 -16.06
CA GLY A 98 20.44 -13.24 -16.25
C GLY A 98 21.31 -14.33 -15.61
N LYS A 99 20.84 -14.98 -14.54
CA LYS A 99 21.54 -16.11 -13.90
C LYS A 99 21.36 -17.46 -14.60
N LYS A 100 20.47 -17.54 -15.60
CA LYS A 100 20.15 -18.78 -16.32
C LYS A 100 20.90 -18.92 -17.67
N ASN A 101 21.73 -17.93 -18.03
CA ASN A 101 22.58 -17.92 -19.22
C ASN A 101 24.06 -18.02 -18.85
#